data_AF-B1X0R2-F1
#
_entry.id   AF-B1X0R2-F1
#
_cell.length_a   1.000
_cell.length_b   1.000
_cell.length_c   1.000
_cell.angle_alpha   90.00
_cell.angle_beta   90.00
_cell.angle_gamma   90.00
#
_symmetry.space_group_name_H-M   'P 1'
#
loop_
_entity.id
_entity.type
_entity.pdbx_description
1 polymer ?
#
loop_
_entity_poly.entity_id
_entity_poly.type
_entity_poly.pdbx_seq_one_letter_code
_entity_poly.pdbx_strand_id
1 'polypeptide(L)'
;MLKIKPLITYQIMVKLPIEIYIHPPTQFIVDNVSDLLPKWKLVPRSIIIILLHAKLPIEKINQETQTEKERLKEEFLQLGNKLKYVLQQENWLIEIIDPQEGKPINSKNATMNFDMIAIVNQILGFNYYHTKQGCKVLNHPTQKTAIYPSLLVSDTDNINIYNRLNYYF
;
A
#
# COMPACT_ATOMS: atom_id res chain seq x y z
N MET A 1 19.37 -1.65 -13.20
CA MET A 1 18.14 -1.78 -12.40
C MET A 1 16.97 -1.95 -13.36
N LEU A 2 16.30 -3.10 -13.36
CA LEU A 2 15.05 -3.28 -14.12
C LEU A 2 14.05 -2.24 -13.60
N LYS A 3 13.54 -1.38 -14.49
CA LYS A 3 12.43 -0.46 -14.15
C LYS A 3 11.19 -1.32 -13.93
N ILE A 4 10.86 -1.56 -12.66
CA ILE A 4 9.58 -2.15 -12.28
C ILE A 4 8.49 -1.21 -12.79
N LYS A 5 7.62 -1.70 -13.68
CA LYS A 5 6.51 -0.90 -14.21
C LYS A 5 5.26 -1.17 -13.37
N PRO A 6 4.59 -0.13 -12.86
CA PRO A 6 3.30 -0.31 -12.20
C PRO A 6 2.21 -0.64 -13.22
N LEU A 7 1.16 -1.31 -12.74
CA LEU A 7 -0.16 -1.20 -13.35
C LEU A 7 -0.70 0.21 -13.04
N ILE A 8 -1.21 0.90 -14.06
CA ILE A 8 -1.82 2.22 -13.90
C ILE A 8 -3.33 2.10 -14.02
N THR A 9 -4.03 2.64 -13.03
CA THR A 9 -5.48 2.90 -13.08
C THR A 9 -5.74 4.32 -12.57
N TYR A 10 -7.00 4.71 -12.38
CA TYR A 10 -7.36 6.08 -12.05
C TYR A 10 -8.40 6.14 -10.92
N GLN A 11 -8.23 7.14 -10.06
CA GLN A 11 -9.19 7.46 -9.01
C GLN A 11 -10.54 7.83 -9.61
N ILE A 12 -11.62 7.33 -9.02
CA ILE A 12 -12.95 7.36 -9.63
C ILE A 12 -13.43 8.79 -9.81
N MET A 13 -13.35 9.60 -8.75
CA MET A 13 -13.91 10.95 -8.73
C MET A 13 -13.01 12.00 -9.38
N VAL A 14 -11.70 11.95 -9.10
CA VAL A 14 -10.76 13.03 -9.45
C VAL A 14 -9.88 12.70 -10.66
N LYS A 15 -10.00 11.48 -11.20
CA LYS A 15 -9.25 10.99 -12.37
C LYS A 15 -7.73 11.15 -12.27
N LEU A 16 -7.20 11.21 -11.05
CA LEU A 16 -5.77 11.19 -10.79
C LEU A 16 -5.23 9.75 -10.88
N PRO A 17 -3.98 9.54 -11.32
CA PRO A 17 -3.41 8.21 -11.42
C PRO A 17 -3.33 7.48 -10.08
N ILE A 18 -3.40 6.15 -10.18
CA ILE A 18 -3.06 5.19 -9.14
C ILE A 18 -1.99 4.27 -9.74
N GLU A 19 -0.85 4.18 -9.08
CA GLU A 19 0.20 3.24 -9.44
C GLU A 19 0.12 2.01 -8.54
N ILE A 20 0.01 0.82 -9.13
CA ILE A 20 -0.08 -0.44 -8.39
C ILE A 20 1.14 -1.29 -8.73
N TYR A 21 1.93 -1.60 -7.71
CA TYR A 21 3.10 -2.46 -7.80
C TYR A 21 2.84 -3.75 -7.02
N ILE A 22 3.17 -4.90 -7.59
CA ILE A 22 2.98 -6.21 -6.97
C ILE A 22 4.31 -6.93 -6.88
N HIS A 23 4.69 -7.32 -5.67
CA HIS A 23 6.00 -7.92 -5.39
C HIS A 23 5.90 -9.03 -4.35
N PRO A 24 6.88 -9.96 -4.32
CA PRO A 24 7.00 -10.87 -3.19
C PRO A 24 7.25 -10.06 -1.90
N PRO A 25 6.87 -10.58 -0.72
CA PRO A 25 7.20 -9.94 0.53
C PRO A 25 8.71 -9.86 0.75
N THR A 26 9.14 -8.84 1.49
CA THR A 26 10.52 -8.75 1.95
C THR A 26 10.78 -9.84 3.00
N GLN A 27 12.05 -10.23 3.16
CA GLN A 27 12.42 -11.23 4.16
C GLN A 27 11.97 -10.81 5.57
N PHE A 28 12.04 -9.50 5.88
CA PHE A 28 11.54 -8.95 7.12
C PHE A 28 10.06 -9.26 7.37
N ILE A 29 9.19 -9.13 6.36
CA ILE A 29 7.77 -9.45 6.50
C ILE A 29 7.57 -10.95 6.74
N VAL A 30 8.35 -11.79 6.05
CA VAL A 30 8.31 -13.25 6.22
C VAL A 30 8.73 -13.65 7.63
N ASP A 31 9.83 -13.09 8.12
CA ASP A 31 10.40 -13.42 9.44
C ASP A 31 9.53 -12.93 10.61
N ASN A 32 8.72 -11.89 10.40
CA ASN A 32 7.89 -11.26 11.45
C ASN A 32 6.39 -11.47 11.23
N VAL A 33 5.99 -12.48 10.45
CA VAL A 33 4.58 -12.71 10.09
C VAL A 33 3.68 -12.88 11.32
N SER A 34 4.17 -13.52 12.39
CA SER A 34 3.41 -13.74 13.62
C SER A 34 3.09 -12.44 14.36
N ASP A 35 3.98 -11.45 14.31
CA ASP A 35 3.80 -10.16 14.97
C ASP A 35 3.02 -9.17 14.10
N LEU A 36 3.22 -9.24 12.77
CA LEU A 36 2.54 -8.41 11.78
C LEU A 36 1.12 -8.89 11.48
N LEU A 37 0.88 -10.20 11.43
CA LEU A 37 -0.37 -10.83 10.97
C LEU A 37 -0.71 -12.05 11.86
N PRO A 38 -0.96 -11.86 13.16
CA PRO A 38 -1.06 -12.96 14.14
C PRO A 38 -2.17 -13.98 13.89
N LYS A 39 -3.17 -13.63 13.06
CA LYS A 39 -4.27 -14.54 12.70
C LYS A 39 -3.97 -15.39 11.46
N TRP A 40 -2.93 -15.07 10.72
CA TRP A 40 -2.59 -15.77 9.50
C TRP A 40 -1.87 -17.08 9.84
N LYS A 41 -2.39 -18.19 9.30
CA LYS A 41 -1.72 -19.50 9.37
C LYS A 41 -0.77 -19.72 8.20
N LEU A 42 -0.79 -18.82 7.22
CA LEU A 42 -0.03 -18.88 5.98
C LEU A 42 0.91 -17.68 5.93
N VAL A 43 2.09 -17.90 5.36
CA VAL A 43 3.04 -16.82 5.08
C VAL A 43 2.52 -16.01 3.88
N PRO A 44 2.53 -14.67 3.94
CA PRO A 44 2.28 -13.84 2.77
C PRO A 44 3.12 -14.27 1.56
N ARG A 45 2.54 -14.18 0.37
CA ARG A 45 3.24 -14.47 -0.90
C ARG A 45 3.29 -13.27 -1.83
N SER A 46 2.50 -12.24 -1.54
CA SER A 46 2.53 -10.99 -2.28
C SER A 46 2.28 -9.77 -1.39
N ILE A 47 2.89 -8.67 -1.82
CA ILE A 47 2.73 -7.32 -1.31
C ILE A 47 2.27 -6.46 -2.48
N ILE A 48 1.22 -5.69 -2.24
CA ILE A 48 0.59 -4.82 -3.23
C ILE A 48 0.75 -3.39 -2.73
N ILE A 49 1.70 -2.67 -3.30
CA ILE A 49 1.93 -1.26 -3.02
C ILE A 49 1.02 -0.45 -3.95
N ILE A 50 0.19 0.40 -3.36
CA ILE A 50 -0.72 1.29 -4.07
C ILE A 50 -0.29 2.71 -3.78
N LEU A 51 0.12 3.45 -4.82
CA LEU A 51 0.51 4.85 -4.71
C LEU A 51 -0.57 5.71 -5.37
N LEU A 52 -1.35 6.41 -4.56
CA LEU A 52 -2.39 7.31 -5.06
C LEU A 52 -1.79 8.70 -5.25
N HIS A 53 -1.94 9.27 -6.45
CA HIS A 53 -1.52 10.65 -6.72
C HIS A 53 -2.42 11.63 -5.97
N ALA A 54 -1.81 12.60 -5.30
CA ALA A 54 -2.53 13.63 -4.56
C ALA A 54 -2.70 14.90 -5.41
N LYS A 55 -3.72 15.69 -5.08
CA LYS A 55 -3.94 17.01 -5.71
C LYS A 55 -2.88 18.05 -5.31
N LEU A 56 -2.26 17.85 -4.16
CA LEU A 56 -1.23 18.73 -3.60
C LEU A 56 -0.15 17.92 -2.87
N PRO A 57 1.05 18.50 -2.66
CA PRO A 57 2.06 17.96 -1.75
C PRO A 57 1.48 17.68 -0.35
N ILE A 58 1.58 16.45 0.14
CA ILE A 58 0.97 16.04 1.42
C ILE A 58 1.98 15.90 2.58
N GLU A 59 3.18 16.47 2.43
CA GLU A 59 4.22 16.48 3.47
C GLU A 59 3.87 17.38 4.66
N LYS A 60 3.16 18.49 4.41
CA LYS A 60 2.83 19.48 5.44
C LYS A 60 1.66 18.95 6.26
N ILE A 61 1.57 19.42 7.51
CA ILE A 61 0.44 19.15 8.40
C ILE A 61 -0.35 20.44 8.50
N ASN A 62 -1.41 20.53 7.72
CA ASN A 62 -2.39 21.60 7.74
C ASN A 62 -3.77 21.05 7.34
N GLN A 63 -4.80 21.88 7.43
CA GLN A 63 -6.17 21.44 7.17
C GLN A 63 -6.34 20.86 5.75
N GLU A 64 -5.78 21.52 4.74
CA GLU A 64 -5.90 21.10 3.33
C GLU A 64 -5.25 19.74 3.07
N THR A 65 -4.03 19.54 3.57
CA THR A 65 -3.31 18.26 3.47
C THR A 65 -3.98 17.14 4.25
N GLN A 66 -4.62 17.44 5.38
CA GLN A 66 -5.35 16.46 6.17
C GLN A 66 -6.63 16.03 5.44
N THR A 67 -7.39 16.98 4.90
CA THR A 67 -8.57 16.70 4.08
C THR A 67 -8.21 15.88 2.83
N GLU A 68 -7.09 16.18 2.18
CA GLU A 68 -6.63 15.39 1.03
C GLU A 68 -6.19 13.97 1.44
N LYS A 69 -5.51 13.81 2.59
CA LYS A 69 -5.16 12.48 3.12
C LYS A 69 -6.39 11.64 3.46
N GLU A 70 -7.44 12.25 4.01
CA GLU A 70 -8.71 11.58 4.29
C GLU A 70 -9.39 11.11 3.01
N ARG A 71 -9.48 11.97 1.99
CA ARG A 71 -10.01 11.60 0.67
C ARG A 71 -9.22 10.43 0.04
N LEU A 72 -7.88 10.49 0.11
CA LEU A 72 -7.02 9.44 -0.44
C LEU A 72 -7.14 8.14 0.37
N LYS A 73 -7.31 8.21 1.69
CA LYS A 73 -7.59 7.05 2.55
C LYS A 73 -8.92 6.39 2.17
N GLU A 74 -9.98 7.17 1.96
CA GLU A 74 -11.29 6.65 1.53
C GLU A 74 -11.19 5.96 0.16
N GLU A 75 -10.54 6.58 -0.81
CA GLU A 75 -10.32 6.01 -2.14
C GLU A 75 -9.54 4.69 -2.06
N PHE A 76 -8.46 4.65 -1.26
CA PHE A 76 -7.70 3.43 -1.01
C PHE A 76 -8.56 2.35 -0.35
N LEU A 77 -9.36 2.67 0.67
CA LEU A 77 -10.20 1.69 1.35
C LEU A 77 -11.28 1.13 0.41
N GLN A 78 -11.86 1.95 -0.47
CA GLN A 78 -12.80 1.46 -1.49
C GLN A 78 -12.12 0.48 -2.44
N LEU A 79 -10.96 0.84 -2.98
CA LEU A 79 -10.17 -0.04 -3.86
C LEU A 79 -9.74 -1.33 -3.15
N GLY A 80 -9.20 -1.22 -1.95
CA GLY A 80 -8.75 -2.33 -1.12
C GLY A 80 -9.89 -3.28 -0.75
N ASN A 81 -11.07 -2.77 -0.42
CA ASN A 81 -12.25 -3.60 -0.16
C ASN A 81 -12.77 -4.29 -1.43
N LYS A 82 -12.76 -3.63 -2.59
CA LYS A 82 -13.11 -4.27 -3.88
C LYS A 82 -12.15 -5.41 -4.19
N LEU A 83 -10.84 -5.19 -4.03
CA LEU A 83 -9.83 -6.24 -4.22
C LEU A 83 -10.00 -7.37 -3.23
N LYS A 84 -10.23 -7.05 -1.96
CA LYS A 84 -10.48 -8.02 -0.91
C LYS A 84 -11.66 -8.93 -1.26
N TYR A 85 -12.77 -8.35 -1.69
CA TYR A 85 -13.94 -9.11 -2.10
C TYR A 85 -13.60 -10.11 -3.23
N VAL A 86 -12.89 -9.63 -4.27
CA VAL A 86 -12.48 -10.46 -5.42
C VAL A 86 -11.61 -11.63 -5.00
N LEU A 87 -10.54 -11.39 -4.22
CA LEU A 87 -9.62 -12.45 -3.83
C LEU A 87 -10.26 -13.44 -2.85
N GLN A 88 -11.19 -12.98 -2.01
CA GLN A 88 -11.93 -13.85 -1.10
C GLN A 88 -12.88 -14.81 -1.83
N GLN A 89 -13.41 -14.46 -3.01
CA GLN A 89 -14.17 -15.42 -3.84
C GLN A 89 -13.31 -16.61 -4.29
N GLU A 90 -11.99 -16.43 -4.35
CA GLU A 90 -11.01 -17.46 -4.72
C GLU A 90 -10.43 -18.19 -3.50
N ASN A 91 -10.95 -17.91 -2.29
CA ASN A 91 -10.43 -18.39 -1.01
C ASN A 91 -9.00 -17.93 -0.68
N TRP A 92 -8.54 -16.80 -1.24
CA TRP A 92 -7.27 -16.18 -0.86
C TRP A 92 -7.43 -15.18 0.27
N LEU A 93 -6.45 -15.16 1.18
CA LEU A 93 -6.36 -14.18 2.24
C LEU A 93 -5.75 -12.89 1.71
N ILE A 94 -6.30 -11.78 2.19
CA ILE A 94 -5.76 -10.45 1.94
C ILE A 94 -6.03 -9.55 3.13
N GLU A 95 -4.99 -8.80 3.50
CA GLU A 95 -5.02 -7.84 4.57
C GLU A 95 -4.88 -6.43 4.00
N ILE A 96 -5.70 -5.52 4.54
CA ILE A 96 -5.59 -4.09 4.25
C ILE A 96 -4.80 -3.48 5.40
N ILE A 97 -3.73 -2.75 5.08
CA ILE A 97 -2.92 -2.06 6.07
C ILE A 97 -3.38 -0.60 6.14
N ASP A 98 -3.66 -0.12 7.35
CA ASP A 98 -4.00 1.28 7.58
C ASP A 98 -2.83 2.18 7.14
N PRO A 99 -3.04 3.11 6.17
CA PRO A 99 -1.93 3.88 5.62
C PRO A 99 -1.37 4.97 6.54
N GLN A 100 -1.97 5.22 7.70
CA GLN A 100 -1.45 6.18 8.66
C GLN A 100 -0.67 5.48 9.77
N GLU A 101 -1.18 4.36 10.26
CA GLU A 101 -0.59 3.67 11.42
C GLU A 101 0.28 2.47 11.04
N GLY A 102 0.16 1.96 9.81
CA GLY A 102 0.79 0.71 9.39
C GLY A 102 0.16 -0.54 10.02
N LYS A 103 -1.01 -0.41 10.66
CA LYS A 103 -1.67 -1.53 11.33
C LYS A 103 -2.52 -2.35 10.37
N PRO A 104 -2.53 -3.68 10.48
CA PRO A 104 -3.53 -4.51 9.83
C PRO A 104 -4.94 -4.13 10.27
N ILE A 105 -5.85 -3.94 9.33
CA ILE A 105 -7.24 -3.60 9.64
C ILE A 105 -8.02 -4.83 10.13
N ASN A 106 -7.79 -6.01 9.55
CA ASN A 106 -8.56 -7.23 9.87
C ASN A 106 -7.86 -8.12 10.91
N SER A 107 -6.53 -8.12 10.93
CA SER A 107 -5.71 -8.85 11.89
C SER A 107 -5.52 -8.07 13.19
N LYS A 108 -6.60 -8.00 13.99
CA LYS A 108 -6.56 -7.44 15.35
C LYS A 108 -5.46 -8.11 16.19
N ASN A 109 -4.87 -7.34 17.11
CA ASN A 109 -3.80 -7.74 18.04
C ASN A 109 -2.41 -7.93 17.43
N ALA A 110 -2.16 -7.38 16.23
CA ALA A 110 -0.78 -7.26 15.74
C ALA A 110 0.07 -6.47 16.74
N THR A 111 1.25 -6.99 17.05
CA THR A 111 2.24 -6.40 17.96
C THR A 111 3.25 -5.55 17.21
N MET A 112 3.31 -5.70 15.88
CA MET A 112 4.15 -4.93 14.97
C MET A 112 3.33 -4.24 13.88
N ASN A 113 3.78 -3.06 13.46
CA ASN A 113 3.20 -2.30 12.36
C ASN A 113 4.09 -2.40 11.11
N PHE A 114 3.46 -2.32 9.94
CA PHE A 114 4.14 -2.19 8.67
C PHE A 114 4.68 -0.77 8.48
N ASP A 115 5.98 -0.64 8.29
CA ASP A 115 6.59 0.62 7.87
C ASP A 115 6.50 0.75 6.34
N MET A 116 5.42 1.38 5.87
CA MET A 116 5.17 1.53 4.42
C MET A 116 6.29 2.26 3.70
N ILE A 117 6.91 3.25 4.33
CA ILE A 117 7.97 4.04 3.68
C ILE A 117 9.22 3.17 3.51
N ALA A 118 9.57 2.37 4.52
CA ALA A 118 10.66 1.40 4.43
C ALA A 118 10.37 0.33 3.36
N ILE A 119 9.14 -0.19 3.30
CA ILE A 119 8.73 -1.18 2.30
C ILE A 119 8.84 -0.61 0.88
N VAL A 120 8.32 0.59 0.65
CA VAL A 120 8.40 1.28 -0.65
C VAL A 120 9.85 1.55 -1.04
N ASN A 121 10.69 1.98 -0.09
CA ASN A 121 12.12 2.19 -0.34
C ASN A 121 12.83 0.89 -0.70
N GLN A 122 12.61 -0.18 0.05
CA GLN A 122 13.28 -1.47 -0.16
C GLN A 122 12.85 -2.14 -1.47
N ILE A 123 11.55 -2.07 -1.81
CA ILE A 123 11.01 -2.77 -2.99
C ILE A 123 11.15 -1.93 -4.26
N LEU A 124 10.81 -0.63 -4.21
CA LEU A 124 10.76 0.23 -5.39
C LEU A 124 11.99 1.13 -5.55
N GLY A 125 12.85 1.22 -4.53
CA GLY A 125 14.03 2.08 -4.55
C GLY A 125 13.69 3.58 -4.45
N PHE A 126 12.47 3.93 -4.03
CA PHE A 126 12.08 5.33 -3.90
C PHE A 126 12.68 5.93 -2.65
N ASN A 127 13.26 7.11 -2.80
CA ASN A 127 13.89 7.82 -1.69
C ASN A 127 12.83 8.36 -0.73
N TYR A 128 13.25 8.57 0.52
CA TYR A 128 12.47 9.28 1.52
C TYR A 128 13.40 10.18 2.34
N TYR A 129 12.83 11.12 3.07
CA TYR A 129 13.56 11.94 4.03
C TYR A 129 12.78 12.07 5.34
N HIS A 130 13.45 12.56 6.38
CA HIS A 130 12.83 12.83 7.66
C HIS A 130 12.43 14.30 7.77
N THR A 131 11.23 14.58 8.27
CA THR A 131 10.84 15.93 8.68
C THR A 131 11.59 16.33 9.95
N LYS A 132 11.51 17.61 10.32
CA LYS A 132 12.06 18.10 11.61
C LYS A 132 11.47 17.37 12.83
N GLN A 133 10.26 16.82 12.68
CA GLN A 133 9.55 16.05 13.71
C GLN A 133 9.86 14.54 13.62
N GLY A 134 10.77 14.12 12.75
CA GLY A 134 11.21 12.73 12.61
C GLY A 134 10.34 11.85 11.70
N CYS A 135 9.23 12.37 11.16
CA CYS A 135 8.34 11.63 10.27
C CYS A 135 9.02 11.29 8.95
N LYS A 136 8.86 10.06 8.45
CA LYS A 136 9.34 9.66 7.12
C LYS A 136 8.39 10.19 6.04
N VAL A 137 8.93 10.89 5.05
CA VAL A 137 8.20 11.41 3.89
C VAL A 137 8.75 10.77 2.63
N LEU A 138 7.89 10.05 1.91
CA LEU A 138 8.24 9.47 0.62
C LEU A 138 8.48 10.58 -0.42
N ASN A 139 9.54 10.43 -1.20
CA ASN A 139 9.87 11.31 -2.31
C ASN A 139 9.76 10.54 -3.63
N HIS A 140 8.57 10.56 -4.23
CA HIS A 140 8.30 9.93 -5.52
C HIS A 140 9.17 10.56 -6.61
N PRO A 141 9.73 9.78 -7.56
CA PRO A 141 10.60 10.32 -8.61
C PRO A 141 9.98 11.49 -9.39
N THR A 142 8.69 11.38 -9.70
CA THR A 142 7.95 12.37 -10.51
C THR A 142 6.99 13.23 -9.69
N GLN A 143 6.24 12.63 -8.76
CA GLN A 143 5.20 13.30 -7.97
C GLN A 143 5.72 13.94 -6.69
N LYS A 144 7.01 13.76 -6.38
CA LYS A 144 7.63 14.23 -5.14
C LYS A 144 6.81 13.76 -3.93
N THR A 145 6.27 14.71 -3.16
CA THR A 145 5.47 14.44 -1.97
C THR A 145 3.97 14.48 -2.21
N ALA A 146 3.51 14.64 -3.46
CA ALA A 146 2.11 14.54 -3.85
C ALA A 146 1.72 13.08 -4.13
N ILE A 147 2.11 12.17 -3.23
CA ILE A 147 1.84 10.74 -3.34
C ILE A 147 1.40 10.20 -1.97
N TYR A 148 0.35 9.40 -1.94
CA TYR A 148 -0.13 8.72 -0.75
C TYR A 148 0.15 7.23 -0.86
N PRO A 149 1.18 6.70 -0.16
CA PRO A 149 1.50 5.29 -0.19
C PRO A 149 0.49 4.49 0.62
N SER A 150 0.13 3.31 0.15
CA SER A 150 -0.78 2.38 0.81
C SER A 150 -0.41 0.95 0.46
N LEU A 151 -0.86 0.00 1.28
CA LEU A 151 -0.35 -1.37 1.26
C LEU A 151 -1.46 -2.40 1.47
N LEU A 152 -1.45 -3.43 0.63
CA LEU A 152 -2.18 -4.68 0.86
C LEU A 152 -1.18 -5.84 0.91
N VAL A 153 -1.53 -6.89 1.65
CA VAL A 153 -0.72 -8.12 1.78
C VAL A 153 -1.61 -9.31 1.46
N SER A 154 -1.14 -10.27 0.65
CA SER A 154 -1.93 -11.46 0.31
C SER A 154 -1.11 -12.75 0.45
N ASP A 155 -1.80 -13.87 0.74
CA ASP A 155 -1.21 -15.21 0.81
C ASP A 155 -1.08 -15.88 -0.57
N THR A 156 -1.60 -15.26 -1.63
CA THR A 156 -1.42 -15.72 -3.01
C THR A 156 -0.24 -15.00 -3.70
N ASP A 157 0.30 -15.63 -4.74
CA ASP A 157 1.44 -15.10 -5.48
C ASP A 157 1.10 -13.88 -6.36
N ASN A 158 2.13 -13.19 -6.82
CA ASN A 158 1.99 -11.95 -7.60
C ASN A 158 1.30 -12.15 -8.95
N ILE A 159 1.42 -13.33 -9.55
CA ILE A 159 0.85 -13.64 -10.88
C ILE A 159 -0.66 -13.71 -10.73
N ASN A 160 -1.15 -14.39 -9.70
CA ASN A 160 -2.57 -14.47 -9.37
C ASN A 160 -3.18 -13.08 -9.12
N ILE A 161 -2.49 -12.22 -8.35
CA ILE A 161 -2.93 -10.84 -8.13
C ILE A 161 -2.98 -10.06 -9.45
N TYR A 162 -1.93 -10.15 -10.28
CA TYR A 162 -1.85 -9.43 -11.55
C TYR A 162 -3.00 -9.83 -12.49
N ASN A 163 -3.28 -11.12 -12.60
CA ASN A 163 -4.38 -11.65 -13.41
C ASN A 163 -5.75 -11.14 -12.94
N ARG A 164 -5.97 -11.06 -11.63
CA ARG A 164 -7.23 -10.52 -11.08
C ARG A 164 -7.34 -9.03 -11.33
N LEU A 165 -6.25 -8.26 -11.15
CA LEU A 165 -6.28 -6.82 -11.42
C LEU A 165 -6.65 -6.52 -12.88
N ASN A 166 -6.01 -7.15 -13.85
CA ASN A 166 -6.29 -6.92 -15.28
C ASN A 166 -7.71 -7.34 -15.71
N TYR A 167 -8.37 -8.21 -14.93
CA TYR A 167 -9.74 -8.62 -15.23
C TYR A 167 -10.77 -7.64 -14.66
N TYR A 168 -10.47 -6.99 -13.52
CA TYR A 168 -11.43 -6.15 -12.78
C TYR A 168 -11.17 -4.64 -12.88
N PHE A 169 -10.06 -4.23 -13.49
CA PHE A 169 -9.62 -2.84 -13.69
C PHE A 169 -9.00 -2.67 -15.08
#